data_AF-A0A1Y3ART3-F1
#
_entry.id   AF-A0A1Y3ART3-F1
#
_cell.length_a   1.000
_cell.length_b   1.000
_cell.length_c   1.000
_cell.angle_alpha   90.00
_cell.angle_beta   90.00
_cell.angle_gamma   90.00
#
_symmetry.space_group_name_H-M   'P 1'
#
loop_
_entity.id
_entity.type
_entity.pdbx_description
1 polymer ?
#
loop_
_entity_poly.entity_id
_entity_poly.type
_entity_poly.pdbx_seq_one_letter_code
_entity_poly.pdbx_strand_id
1 'polypeptide(L)'
;MPSKKQALVFQPPPVGCRLCVIATNIAETSLTIPNIRYVIDTGKVKNIVYDRMTSVSTFIIGWTSKASADQRSGRAGRTSAGHCYRLYSSAVFNDQFKQYSEPEILQKPIDDLLLQMKAIGFENVTNFPFPTKPNMEALIAAEKLLNQLDALETKTLIGKKNKKIERSKITWFGRLMSYFPVSPRYSRILLLSTQANLVPLVVTLISLLTVQEFFIADVSKVIKQRRESWFFSHPFCQILGDLWTLLSAFGSAHYHGFSEKFSNSHGLRYNAIREADKLRLQLLNQLGSIMKNQTLSPELTVPDECQVKMLSKLFLSGFSDHIAKRIPFTIVTVEDDDGNVRKVQKSIRNCYQSIEVEHNVFISPNSVLFNQTNDFVVYQEIFESSDAGKMYMRNVVPIQMEWLAIYGHKHCTFSNPLEDPPPRYDPDDDCIKCHRRSTFGPHGWELPAIEVDYPDCMEKYCHFAYFLFDGHVLPSLEVNLPYMSSPAILFVKSWARVQPKVDNVIKCLINNRIDCKRTLMTKWAANSKCNFTKGIFGMD
;
A
#
# COMPACT_ATOMS: atom_id res chain seq x y z
N MET A 1 -14.91 -22.77 0.00
CA MET A 1 -15.78 -23.86 -0.52
C MET A 1 -16.95 -23.23 -1.27
N PRO A 2 -17.40 -23.76 -2.43
CA PRO A 2 -18.55 -23.22 -3.18
C PRO A 2 -19.87 -23.29 -2.38
N SER A 3 -20.76 -22.30 -2.52
CA SER A 3 -22.02 -22.22 -1.77
C SER A 3 -22.91 -23.46 -1.93
N LYS A 4 -22.99 -24.02 -3.14
CA LYS A 4 -23.79 -25.24 -3.39
C LYS A 4 -23.30 -26.43 -2.56
N LYS A 5 -21.98 -26.59 -2.43
CA LYS A 5 -21.40 -27.65 -1.58
C LYS A 5 -21.62 -27.37 -0.09
N GLN A 6 -21.54 -26.11 0.32
CA GLN A 6 -21.88 -25.72 1.70
C GLN A 6 -23.37 -25.99 2.01
N ALA A 7 -24.27 -25.75 1.06
CA ALA A 7 -25.71 -25.98 1.24
C ALA A 7 -26.09 -27.45 1.44
N LEU A 8 -25.32 -28.40 0.86
CA LEU A 8 -25.53 -29.83 1.04
C LEU A 8 -25.47 -30.26 2.52
N VAL A 9 -24.72 -29.54 3.36
CA VAL A 9 -24.59 -29.86 4.78
C VAL A 9 -25.90 -29.71 5.56
N PHE A 10 -26.85 -28.93 5.02
CA PHE A 10 -28.15 -28.69 5.64
C PHE A 10 -29.22 -29.68 5.18
N GLN A 11 -28.95 -30.43 4.12
CA GLN A 11 -29.88 -31.43 3.60
C GLN A 11 -29.80 -32.70 4.45
N PRO A 12 -30.93 -33.41 4.65
CA PRO A 12 -30.90 -34.70 5.33
C PRO A 12 -30.04 -35.69 4.54
N PRO A 13 -29.26 -36.56 5.22
CA PRO A 13 -28.50 -37.60 4.54
C PRO A 13 -29.45 -38.59 3.85
N PRO A 14 -29.00 -39.26 2.76
CA PRO A 14 -29.76 -40.34 2.14
C PRO A 14 -30.13 -41.46 3.14
N VAL A 15 -31.20 -42.19 2.85
CA VAL A 15 -31.67 -43.30 3.69
C VAL A 15 -30.56 -44.35 3.84
N GLY A 16 -30.33 -44.81 5.07
CA GLY A 16 -29.25 -45.75 5.38
C GLY A 16 -27.86 -45.12 5.52
N CYS A 17 -27.71 -43.81 5.31
CA CYS A 17 -26.45 -43.10 5.46
C CYS A 17 -26.43 -42.22 6.72
N ARG A 18 -25.24 -42.05 7.30
CA ARG A 18 -24.99 -41.13 8.42
C ARG A 18 -24.29 -39.87 7.92
N LEU A 19 -24.77 -38.71 8.34
CA LEU A 19 -24.11 -37.44 8.05
C LEU A 19 -22.82 -37.31 8.88
N CYS A 20 -21.70 -37.14 8.20
CA CYS A 20 -20.40 -36.81 8.79
C CYS A 20 -19.87 -35.55 8.10
N VAL A 21 -19.55 -34.52 8.88
CA VAL A 21 -19.11 -33.22 8.38
C VAL A 21 -17.72 -32.92 8.92
N ILE A 22 -16.76 -32.72 8.02
CA ILE A 22 -15.44 -32.20 8.36
C ILE A 22 -15.46 -30.69 8.11
N ALA A 23 -15.33 -29.90 9.17
CA ALA A 23 -15.48 -28.46 9.13
C ALA A 23 -14.34 -27.74 9.87
N THR A 24 -14.14 -26.47 9.52
CA THR A 24 -13.27 -25.53 10.25
C THR A 24 -14.09 -24.78 11.31
N ASN A 25 -13.49 -23.75 11.94
CA ASN A 25 -14.16 -22.86 12.90
C ASN A 25 -15.44 -22.19 12.33
N ILE A 26 -15.68 -22.25 11.03
CA ILE A 26 -16.96 -21.84 10.44
C ILE A 26 -18.15 -22.57 11.09
N ALA A 27 -18.01 -23.85 11.46
CA ALA A 27 -19.06 -24.58 12.19
C ALA A 27 -19.13 -24.23 13.68
N GLU A 28 -18.08 -23.61 14.24
CA GLU A 28 -18.04 -23.17 15.63
C GLU A 28 -18.91 -21.94 15.84
N THR A 29 -19.01 -21.02 14.87
CA THR A 29 -19.73 -19.74 15.00
C THR A 29 -20.73 -19.48 13.88
N SER A 30 -20.27 -19.49 12.61
CA SER A 30 -21.01 -18.97 11.46
C SER A 30 -22.10 -19.90 10.91
N LEU A 31 -21.92 -21.22 11.01
CA LEU A 31 -22.88 -22.20 10.51
C LEU A 31 -23.49 -23.02 11.63
N THR A 32 -24.79 -23.20 11.52
CA THR A 32 -25.62 -23.85 12.52
C THR A 32 -26.28 -25.08 11.94
N ILE A 33 -25.52 -26.18 11.86
CA ILE A 33 -25.95 -27.43 11.22
C ILE A 33 -26.97 -28.13 12.14
N PRO A 34 -28.19 -28.45 11.65
CA PRO A 34 -29.19 -29.17 12.45
C PRO A 34 -28.79 -30.63 12.65
N ASN A 35 -29.35 -31.27 13.68
CA ASN A 35 -29.25 -32.72 13.92
C ASN A 35 -27.82 -33.28 14.09
N ILE A 36 -26.86 -32.43 14.45
CA ILE A 36 -25.54 -32.87 14.90
C ILE A 36 -25.65 -33.36 16.34
N ARG A 37 -25.37 -34.65 16.55
CA ARG A 37 -25.40 -35.29 17.88
C ARG A 37 -24.01 -35.64 18.42
N TYR A 38 -23.01 -35.66 17.55
CA TYR A 38 -21.66 -36.05 17.89
C TYR A 38 -20.69 -35.02 17.32
N VAL A 39 -19.85 -34.45 18.18
CA VAL A 39 -18.76 -33.55 17.80
C VAL A 39 -17.45 -34.23 18.16
N ILE A 40 -16.50 -34.20 17.23
CA ILE A 40 -15.11 -34.60 17.48
C ILE A 40 -14.28 -33.32 17.42
N ASP A 41 -13.70 -32.91 18.54
CA ASP A 41 -12.93 -31.67 18.64
C ASP A 41 -11.43 -31.98 18.62
N THR A 42 -10.74 -31.42 17.62
CA THR A 42 -9.29 -31.54 17.46
C THR A 42 -8.51 -30.75 18.50
N GLY A 43 -9.13 -29.75 19.15
CA GLY A 43 -8.49 -28.86 20.11
C GLY A 43 -7.52 -27.87 19.50
N LYS A 44 -7.33 -27.87 18.17
CA LYS A 44 -6.42 -26.97 17.47
C LYS A 44 -7.18 -25.91 16.68
N VAL A 45 -6.50 -24.80 16.42
CA VAL A 45 -6.99 -23.66 15.66
C VAL A 45 -5.87 -23.13 14.76
N LYS A 46 -6.20 -22.74 13.53
CA LYS A 46 -5.27 -22.09 12.62
C LYS A 46 -5.52 -20.58 12.68
N ASN A 47 -4.57 -19.83 13.21
CA ASN A 47 -4.65 -18.37 13.33
C ASN A 47 -3.67 -17.71 12.36
N ILE A 48 -4.02 -16.51 11.90
CA ILE A 48 -3.08 -15.63 11.21
C ILE A 48 -2.47 -14.75 12.28
N VAL A 49 -1.15 -14.80 12.41
CA VAL A 49 -0.39 -13.91 13.28
C VAL A 49 0.37 -12.94 12.39
N TYR A 50 0.17 -11.66 12.63
CA TYR A 50 0.92 -10.59 11.99
C TYR A 50 2.14 -10.27 12.84
N ASP A 51 3.33 -10.41 12.26
CA ASP A 51 4.56 -9.90 12.87
C ASP A 51 4.61 -8.38 12.69
N ARG A 52 4.65 -7.68 13.83
CA ARG A 52 4.58 -6.21 13.91
C ARG A 52 5.86 -5.54 13.43
N MET A 53 6.98 -6.25 13.52
CA MET A 53 8.28 -5.72 13.12
C MET A 53 8.50 -5.88 11.62
N THR A 54 8.11 -7.03 11.08
CA THR A 54 8.40 -7.39 9.69
C THR A 54 7.21 -7.27 8.74
N SER A 55 6.04 -6.93 9.24
CA SER A 55 4.78 -6.89 8.49
C SER A 55 4.35 -8.22 7.85
N VAL A 56 4.98 -9.34 8.24
CA VAL A 56 4.72 -10.66 7.66
C VAL A 56 3.50 -11.30 8.32
N SER A 57 2.64 -11.89 7.48
CA SER A 57 1.54 -12.72 7.95
C SER A 57 1.92 -14.20 7.94
N THR A 58 1.92 -14.83 9.11
CA THR A 58 2.21 -16.26 9.25
C THR A 58 0.98 -17.01 9.75
N PHE A 59 0.70 -18.17 9.15
CA PHE A 59 -0.32 -19.07 9.65
C PHE A 59 0.25 -20.00 10.71
N ILE A 60 -0.24 -19.90 11.94
CA ILE A 60 0.21 -20.73 13.06
C ILE A 60 -0.93 -21.63 13.51
N ILE A 61 -0.62 -22.92 13.70
CA ILE A 61 -1.56 -23.89 14.28
C ILE A 61 -1.28 -23.96 15.79
N GLY A 62 -2.20 -23.44 16.58
CA GLY A 62 -2.12 -23.39 18.04
C GLY A 62 -3.21 -24.20 18.72
N TRP A 63 -3.14 -24.29 20.06
CA TRP A 63 -4.27 -24.74 20.87
C TRP A 63 -5.42 -23.74 20.77
N THR A 64 -6.65 -24.25 20.77
CA THR A 64 -7.86 -23.43 20.89
C THR A 64 -8.03 -22.92 22.33
N SER A 65 -8.97 -22.00 22.56
CA SER A 65 -9.32 -21.57 23.91
C SER A 65 -10.33 -22.51 24.57
N LYS A 66 -10.40 -22.50 25.89
CA LYS A 66 -11.43 -23.24 26.65
C LYS A 66 -12.83 -22.82 26.19
N ALA A 67 -13.07 -21.51 26.06
CA ALA A 67 -14.33 -20.96 25.55
C ALA A 67 -14.69 -21.49 24.15
N SER A 68 -13.74 -21.54 23.21
CA SER A 68 -13.97 -22.10 21.87
C SER A 68 -14.23 -23.61 21.90
N ALA A 69 -13.48 -24.36 22.69
CA ALA A 69 -13.71 -25.80 22.89
C ALA A 69 -15.10 -26.09 23.50
N ASP A 70 -15.54 -25.27 24.45
CA ASP A 70 -16.87 -25.37 25.04
C ASP A 70 -17.96 -24.99 24.02
N GLN A 71 -17.74 -23.95 23.21
CA GLN A 71 -18.66 -23.58 22.13
C GLN A 71 -18.80 -24.70 21.07
N ARG A 72 -17.68 -25.33 20.69
CA ARG A 72 -17.68 -26.52 19.81
C ARG A 72 -18.49 -27.66 20.41
N SER A 73 -18.30 -27.93 21.71
CA SER A 73 -19.05 -28.99 22.40
C SER A 73 -20.56 -28.71 22.40
N GLY A 74 -20.97 -27.46 22.54
CA GLY A 74 -22.36 -27.03 22.47
C GLY A 74 -23.02 -27.29 21.11
N ARG A 75 -22.24 -27.48 20.03
CA ARG A 75 -22.77 -27.82 18.71
C ARG A 75 -23.38 -29.24 18.65
N ALA A 76 -23.00 -30.15 19.55
CA ALA A 76 -23.59 -31.49 19.64
C ALA A 76 -24.97 -31.50 20.33
N GLY A 77 -25.23 -30.53 21.21
CA GLY A 77 -26.37 -30.55 22.14
C GLY A 77 -27.54 -29.65 21.74
N ARG A 78 -27.67 -29.28 20.45
CA ARG A 78 -28.55 -28.16 20.06
C ARG A 78 -30.02 -28.51 20.02
N THR A 79 -30.38 -29.67 19.46
CA THR A 79 -31.78 -30.12 19.31
C THR A 79 -32.09 -31.34 20.17
N SER A 80 -31.07 -32.05 20.66
CA SER A 80 -31.20 -33.22 21.51
C SER A 80 -29.89 -33.43 22.28
N ALA A 81 -29.89 -34.35 23.25
CA ALA A 81 -28.67 -34.73 23.96
C ALA A 81 -27.61 -35.28 23.00
N GLY A 82 -26.43 -34.68 23.02
CA GLY A 82 -25.29 -35.06 22.19
C GLY A 82 -24.02 -35.30 22.98
N HIS A 83 -23.02 -35.86 22.30
CA HIS A 83 -21.71 -36.18 22.86
C HIS A 83 -20.62 -35.37 22.16
N CYS A 84 -19.68 -34.85 22.93
CA CYS A 84 -18.46 -34.22 22.42
C CYS A 84 -17.26 -35.07 22.82
N TYR A 85 -16.51 -35.54 21.82
CA TYR A 85 -15.26 -36.27 22.01
C TYR A 85 -14.10 -35.31 21.76
N ARG A 86 -13.36 -34.99 22.81
CA ARG A 86 -12.17 -34.12 22.74
C ARG A 86 -10.94 -34.99 22.50
N LEU A 87 -10.15 -34.69 21.47
CA LEU A 87 -8.93 -35.43 21.12
C LEU A 87 -7.71 -35.01 21.96
N TYR A 88 -7.94 -34.48 23.16
CA TYR A 88 -6.94 -33.96 24.08
C TYR A 88 -7.33 -34.31 25.52
N SER A 89 -6.33 -34.46 26.39
CA SER A 89 -6.56 -34.86 27.78
C SER A 89 -7.14 -33.73 28.63
N SER A 90 -7.72 -34.09 29.78
CA SER A 90 -8.18 -33.12 30.78
C SER A 90 -7.04 -32.22 31.27
N ALA A 91 -5.83 -32.75 31.44
CA ALA A 91 -4.65 -31.97 31.79
C ALA A 91 -4.31 -30.92 30.72
N VAL A 92 -4.32 -31.31 29.43
CA VAL A 92 -4.09 -30.35 28.34
C VAL A 92 -5.16 -29.25 28.32
N PHE A 93 -6.43 -29.62 28.50
CA PHE A 93 -7.52 -28.65 28.57
C PHE A 93 -7.35 -27.70 29.76
N ASN A 94 -6.99 -28.21 30.94
CA ASN A 94 -6.90 -27.40 32.16
C ASN A 94 -5.65 -26.51 32.20
N ASP A 95 -4.51 -27.04 31.80
CA ASP A 95 -3.19 -26.44 32.05
C ASP A 95 -2.63 -25.69 30.82
N GLN A 96 -2.95 -26.12 29.59
CA GLN A 96 -2.40 -25.52 28.37
C GLN A 96 -3.36 -24.56 27.66
N PHE A 97 -4.68 -24.77 27.74
CA PHE A 97 -5.63 -23.91 27.04
C PHE A 97 -5.85 -22.60 27.79
N LYS A 98 -5.76 -21.48 27.07
CA LYS A 98 -6.19 -20.17 27.58
C LYS A 98 -7.70 -20.17 27.77
N GLN A 99 -8.19 -19.48 28.80
CA GLN A 99 -9.63 -19.39 29.06
C GLN A 99 -10.40 -18.78 27.88
N TYR A 100 -9.87 -17.69 27.33
CA TYR A 100 -10.44 -16.97 26.19
C TYR A 100 -9.40 -16.82 25.07
N SER A 101 -9.89 -16.74 23.83
CA SER A 101 -9.06 -16.41 22.67
C SER A 101 -8.55 -14.98 22.79
N GLU A 102 -7.36 -14.72 22.25
CA GLU A 102 -6.78 -13.37 22.28
C GLU A 102 -7.60 -12.39 21.42
N PRO A 103 -7.78 -11.14 21.89
CA PRO A 103 -8.47 -10.12 21.11
C PRO A 103 -7.76 -9.80 19.79
N GLU A 104 -8.54 -9.64 18.73
CA GLU A 104 -8.06 -9.38 17.36
C GLU A 104 -7.21 -8.10 17.24
N ILE A 105 -7.49 -7.08 18.07
CA ILE A 105 -6.73 -5.82 18.15
C ILE A 105 -5.24 -6.02 18.48
N LEU A 106 -4.86 -7.16 19.07
CA LEU A 106 -3.47 -7.49 19.39
C LEU A 106 -2.76 -8.26 18.27
N GLN A 107 -3.52 -8.79 17.31
CA GLN A 107 -3.05 -9.73 16.29
C GLN A 107 -3.02 -9.15 14.89
N LYS A 108 -3.69 -8.02 14.65
CA LYS A 108 -3.76 -7.35 13.35
C LYS A 108 -3.20 -5.92 13.41
N PRO A 109 -2.75 -5.37 12.26
CA PRO A 109 -2.50 -3.94 12.12
C PRO A 109 -3.74 -3.13 12.50
N ILE A 110 -3.52 -1.95 13.11
CA ILE A 110 -4.58 -1.08 13.63
C ILE A 110 -4.64 0.26 12.89
N ASP A 111 -4.03 0.35 11.72
CA ASP A 111 -3.90 1.56 10.91
C ASP A 111 -5.27 2.11 10.48
N ASP A 112 -6.20 1.24 10.10
CA ASP A 112 -7.58 1.63 9.79
C ASP A 112 -8.29 2.18 11.03
N LEU A 113 -8.24 1.46 12.15
CA LEU A 113 -8.82 1.91 13.43
C LEU A 113 -8.25 3.26 13.85
N LEU A 114 -6.93 3.43 13.76
CA LEU A 114 -6.23 4.65 14.11
C LEU A 114 -6.68 5.83 13.24
N LEU A 115 -6.80 5.62 11.92
CA LEU A 115 -7.28 6.63 10.98
C LEU A 115 -8.71 7.06 11.32
N GLN A 116 -9.61 6.09 11.57
CA GLN A 116 -11.00 6.37 11.95
C GLN A 116 -11.09 7.16 13.26
N MET A 117 -10.33 6.77 14.30
CA MET A 117 -10.31 7.50 15.57
C MET A 117 -9.84 8.95 15.41
N LYS A 118 -8.79 9.17 14.61
CA LYS A 118 -8.28 10.52 14.32
C LYS A 118 -9.29 11.33 13.50
N ALA A 119 -10.03 10.69 12.58
CA ALA A 119 -11.09 11.33 11.79
C ALA A 119 -12.28 11.77 12.63
N ILE A 120 -12.66 10.98 13.64
CA ILE A 120 -13.70 11.34 14.63
C ILE A 120 -13.26 12.51 15.52
N GLY A 121 -11.95 12.74 15.67
CA GLY A 121 -11.39 13.87 16.43
C GLY A 121 -10.63 13.46 17.69
N PHE A 122 -10.38 12.16 17.90
CA PHE A 122 -9.53 11.70 18.99
C PHE A 122 -8.05 11.92 18.67
N GLU A 123 -7.45 12.99 19.19
CA GLU A 123 -6.05 13.31 18.92
C GLU A 123 -5.06 12.37 19.62
N ASN A 124 -5.31 12.03 20.89
CA ASN A 124 -4.43 11.15 21.66
C ASN A 124 -5.04 9.76 21.85
N VAL A 125 -4.72 8.88 20.91
CA VAL A 125 -5.26 7.51 20.84
C VAL A 125 -4.74 6.64 21.99
N THR A 126 -3.57 6.92 22.56
CA THR A 126 -3.02 6.18 23.71
C THR A 126 -3.89 6.28 24.96
N ASN A 127 -4.63 7.39 25.11
CA ASN A 127 -5.50 7.65 26.25
C ASN A 127 -6.92 7.08 26.07
N PHE A 128 -7.23 6.49 24.91
CA PHE A 128 -8.55 5.95 24.66
C PHE A 128 -8.82 4.73 25.56
N PRO A 129 -10.03 4.61 26.15
CA PRO A 129 -10.36 3.54 27.09
C PRO A 129 -10.70 2.22 26.38
N PHE A 130 -9.69 1.59 25.75
CA PHE A 130 -9.88 0.28 25.11
C PHE A 130 -10.22 -0.82 26.14
N PRO A 131 -11.15 -1.75 25.85
CA PRO A 131 -11.35 -2.95 26.67
C PRO A 131 -10.06 -3.77 26.81
N THR A 132 -9.28 -3.83 25.73
CA THR A 132 -7.92 -4.36 25.72
C THR A 132 -7.08 -3.40 24.88
N LYS A 133 -6.08 -2.78 25.50
CA LYS A 133 -5.25 -1.78 24.82
C LYS A 133 -4.37 -2.44 23.74
N PRO A 134 -4.26 -1.84 22.54
CA PRO A 134 -3.28 -2.27 21.56
C PRO A 134 -1.86 -2.07 22.08
N ASN A 135 -0.91 -2.81 21.51
CA ASN A 135 0.50 -2.65 21.84
C ASN A 135 1.02 -1.30 21.32
N MET A 136 1.95 -0.69 22.06
CA MET A 136 2.55 0.60 21.67
C MET A 136 3.26 0.52 20.32
N GLU A 137 3.93 -0.59 20.03
CA GLU A 137 4.57 -0.85 18.73
C GLU A 137 3.56 -0.80 17.57
N ALA A 138 2.37 -1.37 17.75
CA ALA A 138 1.32 -1.36 16.73
C ALA A 138 0.79 0.05 16.50
N LEU A 139 0.67 0.87 17.54
CA LEU A 139 0.28 2.27 17.42
C LEU A 139 1.35 3.09 16.68
N ILE A 140 2.63 2.88 17.00
CA ILE A 140 3.76 3.56 16.33
C ILE A 140 3.84 3.16 14.86
N ALA A 141 3.72 1.87 14.55
CA ALA A 141 3.71 1.35 13.18
C ALA A 141 2.55 1.94 12.37
N ALA A 142 1.35 1.96 12.95
CA ALA A 142 0.17 2.57 12.34
C ALA A 142 0.34 4.08 12.11
N GLU A 143 0.87 4.84 13.07
CA GLU A 143 1.14 6.28 12.88
C GLU A 143 2.18 6.52 11.79
N LYS A 144 3.24 5.69 11.73
CA LYS A 144 4.28 5.76 10.69
C LYS A 144 3.69 5.50 9.31
N LEU A 145 2.89 4.45 9.15
CA LEU A 145 2.22 4.12 7.89
C LEU A 145 1.27 5.24 7.46
N LEU A 146 0.42 5.73 8.36
CA LEU A 146 -0.53 6.79 8.02
C LEU A 146 0.19 8.12 7.68
N ASN A 147 1.33 8.40 8.31
CA ASN A 147 2.18 9.53 7.90
C ASN A 147 2.77 9.29 6.50
N GLN A 148 3.29 8.10 6.22
CA GLN A 148 3.78 7.73 4.88
C GLN A 148 2.70 7.90 3.80
N LEU A 149 1.45 7.55 4.09
CA LEU A 149 0.31 7.68 3.19
C LEU A 149 -0.29 9.11 3.10
N ASP A 150 0.36 10.12 3.70
CA ASP A 150 -0.13 11.51 3.80
C ASP A 150 -1.46 11.67 4.56
N ALA A 151 -1.88 10.64 5.30
CA ALA A 151 -3.11 10.67 6.09
C ALA A 151 -2.93 11.44 7.40
N LEU A 152 -1.72 11.42 7.97
CA LEU A 152 -1.32 12.18 9.16
C LEU A 152 -0.14 13.10 8.87
N GLU A 153 -0.10 14.23 9.57
CA GLU A 153 1.02 15.19 9.58
C GLU A 153 1.57 15.28 11.01
N THR A 154 2.87 15.05 11.18
CA THR A 154 3.54 15.20 12.48
C THR A 154 3.90 16.67 12.69
N LYS A 155 3.32 17.30 13.71
CA LYS A 155 3.70 18.64 14.15
C LYS A 155 4.55 18.56 15.41
N THR A 156 5.75 19.13 15.35
CA THR A 156 6.57 19.32 16.54
C THR A 156 6.07 20.55 17.29
N LEU A 157 5.44 20.34 18.43
CA LEU A 157 5.06 21.41 19.34
C LEU A 157 6.14 21.56 20.41
N ILE A 158 6.53 22.80 20.71
CA ILE A 158 7.40 23.10 21.84
C ILE A 158 6.51 23.21 23.08
N GLY A 159 6.57 22.21 23.95
CA GLY A 159 5.83 22.19 25.20
C GLY A 159 6.41 23.12 26.26
N LYS A 160 5.64 23.37 27.33
CA LYS A 160 6.15 24.04 28.53
C LYS A 160 7.37 23.25 29.06
N LYS A 161 8.50 23.93 29.28
CA LYS A 161 9.85 23.38 29.61
C LYS A 161 10.70 22.88 28.42
N ASN A 162 10.55 23.41 27.20
CA ASN A 162 11.35 23.04 26.02
C ASN A 162 11.31 21.54 25.64
N LYS A 163 10.35 20.76 26.15
CA LYS A 163 10.14 19.39 25.66
C LYS A 163 9.46 19.46 24.30
N LYS A 164 10.14 18.97 23.27
CA LYS A 164 9.52 18.72 21.95
C LYS A 164 8.49 17.61 22.11
N ILE A 165 7.23 17.94 21.84
CA ILE A 165 6.13 16.97 21.82
C ILE A 165 5.69 16.87 20.37
N GLU A 166 5.95 15.72 19.76
CA GLU A 166 5.44 15.40 18.44
C GLU A 166 3.98 14.97 18.57
N ARG A 167 3.09 15.59 17.78
CA ARG A 167 1.69 15.19 17.68
C ARG A 167 1.31 14.99 16.23
N SER A 168 0.74 13.82 15.95
CA SER A 168 0.22 13.44 14.64
C SER A 168 -1.22 13.92 14.51
N LYS A 169 -1.46 14.89 13.60
CA LYS A 169 -2.78 15.44 13.28
C LYS A 169 -3.28 14.86 11.95
N ILE A 170 -4.57 14.54 11.85
CA ILE A 170 -5.16 14.11 10.58
C ILE A 170 -5.15 15.22 9.54
N THR A 171 -4.73 14.89 8.32
CA THR A 171 -4.73 15.81 7.18
C THR A 171 -6.11 15.85 6.53
N TRP A 172 -6.35 16.80 5.62
CA TRP A 172 -7.55 16.77 4.77
C TRP A 172 -7.59 15.48 3.92
N PHE A 173 -6.45 15.06 3.40
CA PHE A 173 -6.32 13.81 2.64
C PHE A 173 -6.68 12.58 3.50
N GLY A 174 -6.19 12.52 4.75
CA GLY A 174 -6.54 11.46 5.70
C GLY A 174 -8.03 11.42 6.06
N ARG A 175 -8.68 12.58 6.18
CA ARG A 175 -10.14 12.65 6.37
C ARG A 175 -10.91 12.10 5.16
N LEU A 176 -10.42 12.35 3.95
CA LEU A 176 -11.02 11.74 2.76
C LEU A 176 -10.84 10.22 2.76
N MET A 177 -9.66 9.74 3.15
CA MET A 177 -9.37 8.31 3.23
C MET A 177 -10.28 7.56 4.20
N SER A 178 -10.68 8.18 5.32
CA SER A 178 -11.55 7.55 6.32
C SER A 178 -12.99 7.28 5.85
N TYR A 179 -13.43 7.86 4.72
CA TYR A 179 -14.76 7.57 4.18
C TYR A 179 -14.86 6.19 3.53
N PHE A 180 -13.74 5.59 3.13
CA PHE A 180 -13.77 4.30 2.43
C PHE A 180 -13.69 3.11 3.41
N PRO A 181 -14.45 2.02 3.18
CA PRO A 181 -14.47 0.81 3.99
C PRO A 181 -13.34 -0.15 3.57
N VAL A 182 -12.15 0.37 3.32
CA VAL A 182 -10.98 -0.39 2.87
C VAL A 182 -9.73 0.10 3.60
N SER A 183 -8.66 -0.68 3.55
CA SER A 183 -7.40 -0.30 4.20
C SER A 183 -6.92 1.10 3.76
N PRO A 184 -6.24 1.87 4.64
CA PRO A 184 -5.71 3.17 4.28
C PRO A 184 -4.84 3.17 3.02
N ARG A 185 -4.08 2.09 2.76
CA ARG A 185 -3.28 1.93 1.54
C ARG A 185 -4.15 2.01 0.28
N TYR A 186 -5.26 1.30 0.28
CA TYR A 186 -6.21 1.30 -0.83
C TYR A 186 -6.96 2.62 -0.94
N SER A 187 -7.34 3.22 0.19
CA SER A 187 -7.99 4.54 0.23
C SER A 187 -7.11 5.62 -0.43
N ARG A 188 -5.79 5.60 -0.20
CA ARG A 188 -4.85 6.49 -0.89
C ARG A 188 -4.88 6.28 -2.41
N ILE A 189 -4.79 5.04 -2.87
CA ILE A 189 -4.79 4.71 -4.30
C ILE A 189 -6.11 5.14 -4.96
N LEU A 190 -7.25 4.92 -4.30
CA LEU A 190 -8.57 5.35 -4.76
C LEU A 190 -8.63 6.87 -4.96
N LEU A 191 -8.17 7.66 -3.99
CA LEU A 191 -8.19 9.12 -4.09
C LEU A 191 -7.29 9.63 -5.23
N LEU A 192 -6.09 9.06 -5.38
CA LEU A 192 -5.16 9.44 -6.45
C LEU A 192 -5.69 9.08 -7.85
N SER A 193 -6.55 8.06 -7.96
CA SER A 193 -7.14 7.65 -9.25
C SER A 193 -8.04 8.72 -9.89
N THR A 194 -8.60 9.62 -9.09
CA THR A 194 -9.52 10.68 -9.54
C THR A 194 -8.84 11.68 -10.47
N GLN A 195 -7.52 11.85 -10.35
CA GLN A 195 -6.74 12.76 -11.18
C GLN A 195 -6.37 12.17 -12.55
N ALA A 196 -6.42 10.83 -12.68
CA ALA A 196 -5.91 10.11 -13.84
C ALA A 196 -7.00 9.56 -14.78
N ASN A 197 -8.28 9.84 -14.51
CA ASN A 197 -9.42 9.23 -15.21
C ASN A 197 -9.39 7.68 -15.22
N LEU A 198 -8.82 7.07 -14.16
CA LEU A 198 -8.66 5.61 -14.01
C LEU A 198 -9.65 4.99 -13.02
N VAL A 199 -10.63 5.77 -12.57
CA VAL A 199 -11.49 5.42 -11.43
C VAL A 199 -12.15 4.03 -11.58
N PRO A 200 -12.78 3.66 -12.72
CA PRO A 200 -13.41 2.34 -12.83
C PRO A 200 -12.42 1.17 -12.70
N LEU A 201 -11.21 1.33 -13.27
CA LEU A 201 -10.16 0.32 -13.24
C LEU A 201 -9.56 0.17 -11.84
N VAL A 202 -9.25 1.29 -11.19
CA VAL A 202 -8.68 1.29 -9.83
C VAL A 202 -9.69 0.76 -8.83
N VAL A 203 -10.94 1.21 -8.87
CA VAL A 203 -11.99 0.72 -7.96
C VAL A 203 -12.20 -0.78 -8.10
N THR A 204 -12.17 -1.30 -9.34
CA THR A 204 -12.24 -2.74 -9.60
C THR A 204 -11.04 -3.46 -9.00
N LEU A 205 -9.83 -2.97 -9.26
CA LEU A 205 -8.60 -3.58 -8.76
C LEU A 205 -8.56 -3.61 -7.23
N ILE A 206 -8.89 -2.51 -6.57
CA ILE A 206 -8.97 -2.42 -5.11
C ILE A 206 -10.02 -3.37 -4.54
N SER A 207 -11.17 -3.49 -5.22
CA SER A 207 -12.21 -4.43 -4.80
C SER A 207 -11.72 -5.88 -4.86
N LEU A 208 -10.98 -6.24 -5.91
CA LEU A 208 -10.39 -7.57 -6.08
C LEU A 208 -9.28 -7.86 -5.07
N LEU A 209 -8.44 -6.88 -4.76
CA LEU A 209 -7.37 -7.02 -3.76
C LEU A 209 -7.91 -7.11 -2.33
N THR A 210 -9.07 -6.48 -2.07
CA THR A 210 -9.76 -6.54 -0.77
C THR A 210 -10.48 -7.88 -0.58
N VAL A 211 -11.08 -8.43 -1.63
CA VAL A 211 -11.73 -9.74 -1.58
C VAL A 211 -10.67 -10.85 -1.59
N GLN A 212 -10.53 -11.53 -0.45
CA GLN A 212 -9.55 -12.61 -0.31
C GLN A 212 -9.87 -13.80 -1.23
N GLU A 213 -8.81 -14.39 -1.79
CA GLU A 213 -8.85 -15.63 -2.57
C GLU A 213 -9.80 -15.58 -3.78
N PHE A 214 -9.47 -14.77 -4.79
CA PHE A 214 -10.26 -14.68 -6.03
C PHE A 214 -10.22 -15.96 -6.89
N PHE A 215 -9.06 -16.62 -6.94
CA PHE A 215 -8.84 -17.86 -7.68
C PHE A 215 -9.06 -19.09 -6.81
N ILE A 216 -9.56 -20.17 -7.42
CA ILE A 216 -9.62 -21.49 -6.78
C ILE A 216 -8.20 -22.10 -6.79
N ALA A 217 -7.71 -22.54 -5.62
CA ALA A 217 -6.39 -23.14 -5.47
C ALA A 217 -6.31 -24.54 -6.13
N ASP A 218 -7.26 -25.42 -5.82
CA ASP A 218 -7.30 -26.80 -6.31
C ASP A 218 -8.18 -26.94 -7.55
N VAL A 219 -7.71 -26.39 -8.67
CA VAL A 219 -8.35 -26.57 -9.98
C VAL A 219 -7.71 -27.73 -10.75
N SER A 220 -8.47 -28.35 -11.65
CA SER A 220 -7.93 -29.41 -12.51
C SER A 220 -6.72 -28.90 -13.29
N LYS A 221 -5.74 -29.78 -13.58
CA LYS A 221 -4.54 -29.41 -14.35
C LYS A 221 -4.87 -28.69 -15.66
N VAL A 222 -5.96 -29.10 -16.32
CA VAL A 222 -6.45 -28.48 -17.56
C VAL A 222 -6.90 -27.03 -17.34
N ILE A 223 -7.67 -26.77 -16.27
CA ILE A 223 -8.11 -25.40 -15.94
C ILE A 223 -6.90 -24.55 -15.53
N LYS A 224 -5.94 -25.13 -14.79
CA LYS A 224 -4.69 -24.45 -14.43
C LYS A 224 -3.90 -24.04 -15.67
N GLN A 225 -3.66 -24.96 -16.59
CA GLN A 225 -2.94 -24.68 -17.85
C GLN A 225 -3.65 -23.63 -18.70
N ARG A 226 -4.99 -23.70 -18.82
CA ARG A 226 -5.76 -22.70 -19.57
C ARG A 226 -5.68 -21.31 -18.93
N ARG A 227 -5.78 -21.25 -17.60
CA ARG A 227 -5.63 -20.02 -16.83
C ARG A 227 -4.24 -19.42 -17.03
N GLU A 228 -3.21 -20.28 -16.97
CA GLU A 228 -1.83 -19.89 -17.25
C GLU A 228 -1.67 -19.40 -18.68
N SER A 229 -2.18 -20.10 -19.69
CA SER A 229 -2.08 -19.62 -21.08
C SER A 229 -2.78 -18.28 -21.31
N TRP A 230 -3.91 -18.05 -20.64
CA TRP A 230 -4.70 -16.84 -20.83
C TRP A 230 -4.10 -15.62 -20.15
N PHE A 231 -3.57 -15.80 -18.93
CA PHE A 231 -2.91 -14.71 -18.21
C PHE A 231 -1.49 -14.48 -18.69
N PHE A 232 -0.64 -15.52 -18.75
CA PHE A 232 0.79 -15.36 -18.99
C PHE A 232 1.12 -14.94 -20.44
N SER A 233 0.18 -15.05 -21.38
CA SER A 233 0.40 -14.64 -22.78
C SER A 233 0.23 -13.14 -23.02
N HIS A 234 -0.49 -12.42 -22.14
CA HIS A 234 -0.76 -11.00 -22.39
C HIS A 234 0.46 -10.13 -22.04
N PRO A 235 0.91 -9.21 -22.92
CA PRO A 235 2.08 -8.35 -22.66
C PRO A 235 1.98 -7.54 -21.37
N PHE A 236 0.78 -7.12 -20.99
CA PHE A 236 0.53 -6.34 -19.77
C PHE A 236 0.87 -7.08 -18.46
N CYS A 237 1.03 -8.40 -18.48
CA CYS A 237 1.59 -9.12 -17.33
C CYS A 237 3.02 -8.69 -16.98
N GLN A 238 3.80 -8.25 -17.97
CA GLN A 238 5.15 -7.71 -17.74
C GLN A 238 5.13 -6.31 -17.11
N ILE A 239 3.97 -5.64 -17.09
CA ILE A 239 3.83 -4.26 -16.60
C ILE A 239 3.10 -4.22 -15.25
N LEU A 240 1.97 -4.92 -15.15
CA LEU A 240 1.08 -4.89 -13.98
C LEU A 240 1.09 -6.21 -13.20
N GLY A 241 1.83 -7.23 -13.66
CA GLY A 241 2.03 -8.47 -12.92
C GLY A 241 0.73 -9.19 -12.55
N ASP A 242 0.65 -9.64 -11.30
CA ASP A 242 -0.50 -10.39 -10.79
C ASP A 242 -1.80 -9.56 -10.85
N LEU A 243 -1.69 -8.25 -10.74
CA LEU A 243 -2.83 -7.34 -10.72
C LEU A 243 -3.52 -7.30 -12.09
N TRP A 244 -2.78 -7.50 -13.19
CA TRP A 244 -3.38 -7.70 -14.52
C TRP A 244 -4.22 -8.97 -14.57
N THR A 245 -3.75 -10.06 -13.95
CA THR A 245 -4.49 -11.34 -13.95
C THR A 245 -5.82 -11.20 -13.21
N LEU A 246 -5.84 -10.44 -12.11
CA LEU A 246 -7.08 -10.13 -11.39
C LEU A 246 -8.02 -9.27 -12.24
N LEU A 247 -7.51 -8.17 -12.80
CA LEU A 247 -8.30 -7.22 -13.58
C LEU A 247 -8.88 -7.85 -14.85
N SER A 248 -8.08 -8.59 -15.61
CA SER A 248 -8.50 -9.28 -16.84
C SER A 248 -9.51 -10.39 -16.56
N ALA A 249 -9.32 -11.16 -15.48
CA ALA A 249 -10.27 -12.19 -15.07
C ALA A 249 -11.62 -11.60 -14.68
N PHE A 250 -11.62 -10.51 -13.91
CA PHE A 250 -12.86 -9.82 -13.53
C PHE A 250 -13.53 -9.17 -14.73
N GLY A 251 -12.78 -8.45 -15.58
CA GLY A 251 -13.31 -7.82 -16.78
C GLY A 251 -13.95 -8.83 -17.73
N SER A 252 -13.34 -10.01 -17.86
CA SER A 252 -13.90 -11.11 -18.66
C SER A 252 -15.13 -11.74 -18.02
N ALA A 253 -15.16 -11.87 -16.69
CA ALA A 253 -16.34 -12.31 -15.98
C ALA A 253 -17.49 -11.30 -16.14
N HIS A 254 -17.20 -10.00 -16.10
CA HIS A 254 -18.15 -8.91 -16.34
C HIS A 254 -18.72 -8.98 -17.76
N TYR A 255 -17.87 -9.14 -18.78
CA TYR A 255 -18.29 -9.30 -20.18
C TYR A 255 -19.26 -10.49 -20.37
N HIS A 256 -19.04 -11.59 -19.65
CA HIS A 256 -19.93 -12.76 -19.65
C HIS A 256 -21.07 -12.67 -18.61
N GLY A 257 -21.45 -11.46 -18.18
CA GLY A 257 -22.59 -11.21 -17.29
C GLY A 257 -22.45 -11.82 -15.89
N PHE A 258 -21.22 -12.00 -15.41
CA PHE A 258 -20.89 -12.70 -14.16
C PHE A 258 -21.53 -14.09 -14.06
N SER A 259 -21.46 -14.87 -15.13
CA SER A 259 -22.02 -16.23 -15.16
C SER A 259 -21.28 -17.20 -14.21
N GLU A 260 -22.05 -17.97 -13.44
CA GLU A 260 -21.51 -19.04 -12.59
C GLU A 260 -20.81 -20.13 -13.43
N LYS A 261 -21.36 -20.44 -14.61
CA LYS A 261 -20.77 -21.42 -15.54
C LYS A 261 -19.39 -20.98 -16.00
N PHE A 262 -19.25 -19.70 -16.36
CA PHE A 262 -17.98 -19.10 -16.76
C PHE A 262 -16.96 -19.12 -15.62
N SER A 263 -17.40 -18.73 -14.42
CA SER A 263 -16.54 -18.68 -13.23
C SER A 263 -15.94 -20.06 -12.93
N ASN A 264 -16.77 -21.10 -12.92
CA ASN A 264 -16.33 -22.46 -12.62
C ASN A 264 -15.42 -23.03 -13.72
N SER A 265 -15.67 -22.75 -15.00
CA SER A 265 -14.84 -23.25 -16.10
C SER A 265 -13.46 -22.60 -16.18
N HIS A 266 -13.27 -21.43 -15.56
CA HIS A 266 -12.01 -20.68 -15.54
C HIS A 266 -11.33 -20.68 -14.16
N GLY A 267 -11.84 -21.45 -13.20
CA GLY A 267 -11.24 -21.56 -11.88
C GLY A 267 -11.37 -20.30 -11.02
N LEU A 268 -12.42 -19.49 -11.26
CA LEU A 268 -12.75 -18.30 -10.51
C LEU A 268 -13.79 -18.61 -9.44
N ARG A 269 -13.71 -17.93 -8.29
CA ARG A 269 -14.72 -18.05 -7.25
C ARG A 269 -15.92 -17.14 -7.54
N TYR A 270 -17.05 -17.74 -7.86
CA TYR A 270 -18.30 -17.02 -8.14
C TYR A 270 -18.71 -16.03 -7.04
N ASN A 271 -18.67 -16.46 -5.77
CA ASN A 271 -19.00 -15.56 -4.65
C ASN A 271 -18.01 -14.39 -4.54
N ALA A 272 -16.72 -14.64 -4.77
CA ALA A 272 -15.70 -13.59 -4.71
C ALA A 272 -15.91 -12.54 -5.81
N ILE A 273 -16.32 -12.96 -7.01
CA ILE A 273 -16.71 -12.04 -8.09
C ILE A 273 -17.89 -11.17 -7.67
N ARG A 274 -18.94 -11.77 -7.08
CA ARG A 274 -20.12 -11.03 -6.63
C ARG A 274 -19.83 -10.09 -5.46
N GLU A 275 -18.99 -10.51 -4.53
CA GLU A 275 -18.52 -9.67 -3.43
C GLU A 275 -17.68 -8.50 -3.94
N ALA A 276 -16.76 -8.75 -4.88
CA ALA A 276 -15.95 -7.71 -5.50
C ALA A 276 -16.81 -6.71 -6.28
N ASP A 277 -17.82 -7.17 -7.02
CA ASP A 277 -18.73 -6.26 -7.75
C ASP A 277 -19.58 -5.41 -6.80
N LYS A 278 -20.07 -5.98 -5.69
CA LYS A 278 -20.78 -5.21 -4.66
C LYS A 278 -19.88 -4.15 -4.02
N LEU A 279 -18.65 -4.52 -3.66
CA LEU A 279 -17.68 -3.59 -3.08
C LEU A 279 -17.30 -2.49 -4.09
N ARG A 280 -17.14 -2.85 -5.37
CA ARG A 280 -16.87 -1.92 -6.46
C ARG A 280 -17.94 -0.85 -6.59
N LEU A 281 -19.22 -1.25 -6.59
CA LEU A 281 -20.34 -0.31 -6.63
C LEU A 281 -20.40 0.58 -5.38
N GLN A 282 -20.13 0.02 -4.19
CA GLN A 282 -20.06 0.79 -2.95
C GLN A 282 -18.95 1.86 -3.00
N LEU A 283 -17.75 1.49 -3.46
CA LEU A 283 -16.61 2.39 -3.57
C LEU A 283 -16.84 3.49 -4.63
N LEU A 284 -17.46 3.16 -5.77
CA LEU A 284 -17.85 4.15 -6.79
C LEU A 284 -18.82 5.17 -6.20
N ASN A 285 -19.83 4.74 -5.45
CA ASN A 285 -20.79 5.66 -4.81
C ASN A 285 -20.11 6.58 -3.80
N GLN A 286 -19.17 6.07 -3.00
CA GLN A 286 -18.43 6.88 -2.04
C GLN A 286 -17.50 7.88 -2.72
N LEU A 287 -16.77 7.48 -3.77
CA LEU A 287 -15.97 8.40 -4.57
C LEU A 287 -16.83 9.47 -5.24
N GLY A 288 -17.98 9.09 -5.80
CA GLY A 288 -18.93 10.03 -6.40
C GLY A 288 -19.41 11.08 -5.40
N SER A 289 -19.69 10.67 -4.16
CA SER A 289 -20.06 11.59 -3.07
C SER A 289 -18.93 12.58 -2.74
N ILE A 290 -17.68 12.12 -2.69
CA ILE A 290 -16.51 12.99 -2.44
C ILE A 290 -16.28 13.96 -3.61
N MET A 291 -16.50 13.53 -4.85
CA MET A 291 -16.31 14.33 -6.07
C MET A 291 -17.48 15.28 -6.38
N LYS A 292 -18.18 15.78 -5.36
CA LYS A 292 -19.35 16.67 -5.48
C LYS A 292 -20.55 16.04 -6.20
N ASN A 293 -20.86 14.79 -5.87
CA ASN A 293 -22.01 14.04 -6.41
C ASN A 293 -21.96 13.79 -7.93
N GLN A 294 -20.77 13.51 -8.46
CA GLN A 294 -20.65 13.01 -9.83
C GLN A 294 -21.07 11.54 -9.89
N THR A 295 -21.92 11.20 -10.87
CA THR A 295 -22.23 9.80 -11.18
C THR A 295 -21.06 9.20 -11.93
N LEU A 296 -20.28 8.37 -11.25
CA LEU A 296 -19.17 7.65 -11.85
C LEU A 296 -19.69 6.41 -12.60
N SER A 297 -19.23 6.21 -13.84
CA SER A 297 -19.65 5.05 -14.63
C SER A 297 -19.10 3.76 -14.03
N PRO A 298 -19.94 2.72 -13.85
CA PRO A 298 -19.48 1.39 -13.49
C PRO A 298 -18.98 0.58 -14.70
N GLU A 299 -18.97 1.16 -15.91
CA GLU A 299 -18.55 0.43 -17.09
C GLU A 299 -17.04 0.20 -17.12
N LEU A 300 -16.64 -1.02 -17.50
CA LEU A 300 -15.23 -1.40 -17.63
C LEU A 300 -14.84 -1.44 -19.10
N THR A 301 -13.89 -0.59 -19.46
CA THR A 301 -13.22 -0.62 -20.75
C THR A 301 -11.93 -1.41 -20.66
N VAL A 302 -11.47 -1.93 -21.80
CA VAL A 302 -10.13 -2.54 -21.90
C VAL A 302 -9.11 -1.43 -21.75
N PRO A 303 -8.18 -1.50 -20.77
CA PRO A 303 -7.22 -0.44 -20.57
C PRO A 303 -6.13 -0.45 -21.65
N ASP A 304 -5.64 0.74 -21.99
CA ASP A 304 -4.45 0.89 -22.83
C ASP A 304 -3.14 0.72 -22.01
N GLU A 305 -2.00 0.68 -22.70
CA GLU A 305 -0.70 0.50 -22.05
C GLU A 305 -0.34 1.63 -21.08
N CYS A 306 -0.73 2.87 -21.37
CA CYS A 306 -0.48 4.03 -20.51
C CYS A 306 -1.25 3.89 -19.20
N GLN A 307 -2.53 3.53 -19.29
CA GLN A 307 -3.39 3.25 -18.14
C GLN A 307 -2.82 2.10 -17.30
N VAL A 308 -2.36 1.02 -17.92
CA VAL A 308 -1.74 -0.12 -17.20
C VAL A 308 -0.46 0.32 -16.47
N LYS A 309 0.42 1.11 -17.10
CA LYS A 309 1.61 1.68 -16.43
C LYS A 309 1.23 2.58 -15.25
N MET A 310 0.18 3.37 -15.41
CA MET A 310 -0.31 4.26 -14.34
C MET A 310 -0.92 3.48 -13.18
N LEU A 311 -1.57 2.33 -13.43
CA LEU A 311 -2.03 1.43 -12.38
C LEU A 311 -0.85 0.89 -11.54
N SER A 312 0.27 0.50 -12.19
CA SER A 312 1.48 0.06 -11.47
C SER A 312 2.06 1.17 -10.59
N LYS A 313 2.13 2.40 -11.11
CA LYS A 313 2.60 3.59 -10.35
C LYS A 313 1.69 3.94 -9.18
N LEU A 314 0.37 3.87 -9.37
CA LEU A 314 -0.61 4.07 -8.30
C LEU A 314 -0.47 3.00 -7.22
N PHE A 315 -0.34 1.73 -7.61
CA PHE A 315 -0.13 0.65 -6.65
C PHE A 315 1.15 0.87 -5.83
N LEU A 316 2.26 1.25 -6.48
CA LEU A 316 3.50 1.64 -5.80
C LEU A 316 3.30 2.78 -4.79
N SER A 317 2.46 3.76 -5.09
CA SER A 317 2.21 4.90 -4.18
C SER A 317 1.49 4.52 -2.87
N GLY A 318 0.76 3.40 -2.84
CA GLY A 318 0.09 2.89 -1.63
C GLY A 318 0.90 1.83 -0.88
N PHE A 319 1.92 1.26 -1.53
CA PHE A 319 2.75 0.14 -1.07
C PHE A 319 4.24 0.47 -1.18
N SER A 320 4.61 1.74 -0.95
CA SER A 320 5.98 2.23 -1.12
C SER A 320 6.98 1.69 -0.10
N ASP A 321 6.50 1.08 0.97
CA ASP A 321 7.24 0.31 1.97
C ASP A 321 7.33 -1.19 1.66
N HIS A 322 6.53 -1.71 0.72
CA HIS A 322 6.51 -3.11 0.30
C HIS A 322 7.32 -3.32 -0.99
N ILE A 323 8.61 -3.03 -0.94
CA ILE A 323 9.51 -3.12 -2.10
C ILE A 323 10.55 -4.21 -1.89
N ALA A 324 10.80 -4.98 -2.94
CA ALA A 324 11.87 -5.97 -2.94
C ALA A 324 12.78 -5.82 -4.17
N LYS A 325 14.09 -5.89 -3.94
CA LYS A 325 15.13 -5.88 -4.96
C LYS A 325 15.65 -7.29 -5.19
N ARG A 326 15.74 -7.72 -6.44
CA ARG A 326 16.27 -9.03 -6.79
C ARG A 326 17.75 -9.13 -6.45
N ILE A 327 18.15 -10.24 -5.83
CA ILE A 327 19.55 -10.53 -5.55
C ILE A 327 20.11 -11.29 -6.78
N PRO A 328 21.18 -10.78 -7.42
CA PRO A 328 21.80 -11.47 -8.54
C PRO A 328 22.24 -12.89 -8.17
N PHE A 329 22.01 -13.83 -9.07
CA PHE A 329 22.49 -15.19 -8.90
C PHE A 329 23.98 -15.26 -9.24
N THR A 330 24.83 -15.58 -8.27
CA THR A 330 26.29 -15.63 -8.43
C THR A 330 26.80 -17.02 -8.06
N ILE A 331 27.44 -17.67 -9.02
CA ILE A 331 28.22 -18.89 -8.81
C ILE A 331 29.68 -18.47 -8.77
N VAL A 332 30.39 -18.83 -7.71
CA VAL A 332 31.84 -18.58 -7.60
C VAL A 332 32.55 -19.90 -7.79
N THR A 333 33.57 -19.93 -8.64
CA THR A 333 34.52 -21.04 -8.73
C THR A 333 35.55 -20.88 -7.63
N VAL A 334 35.63 -21.86 -6.74
CA VAL A 334 36.65 -21.96 -5.69
C VAL A 334 37.62 -23.04 -6.13
N GLU A 335 38.90 -22.71 -6.21
CA GLU A 335 39.95 -23.73 -6.34
C GLU A 335 40.30 -24.25 -4.96
N ASP A 336 40.20 -25.56 -4.78
CA ASP A 336 40.70 -26.25 -3.59
C ASP A 336 42.25 -26.27 -3.62
N ASP A 337 42.89 -26.47 -2.46
CA ASP A 337 44.36 -26.51 -2.32
C ASP A 337 45.06 -27.55 -3.24
N ASP A 338 44.31 -28.54 -3.72
CA ASP A 338 44.75 -29.57 -4.68
C ASP A 338 44.63 -29.14 -6.17
N GLY A 339 44.27 -27.87 -6.45
CA GLY A 339 44.07 -27.34 -7.81
C GLY A 339 42.74 -27.76 -8.47
N ASN A 340 41.80 -28.29 -7.69
CA ASN A 340 40.47 -28.68 -8.20
C ASN A 340 39.50 -27.50 -8.16
N VAL A 341 38.99 -27.09 -9.32
CA VAL A 341 37.98 -26.03 -9.43
C VAL A 341 36.59 -26.57 -9.08
N ARG A 342 36.03 -26.17 -7.95
CA ARG A 342 34.64 -26.45 -7.54
C ARG A 342 33.76 -25.22 -7.71
N LYS A 343 32.61 -25.37 -8.35
CA LYS A 343 31.58 -24.32 -8.42
C LYS A 343 30.80 -24.30 -7.10
N VAL A 344 31.01 -23.28 -6.28
CA VAL A 344 30.29 -23.07 -5.01
C VAL A 344 29.17 -22.05 -5.23
N GLN A 345 27.96 -22.43 -4.87
CA GLN A 345 26.78 -21.57 -4.94
C GLN A 345 26.83 -20.56 -3.78
N LYS A 346 26.98 -19.27 -4.09
CA LYS A 346 27.03 -18.21 -3.06
C LYS A 346 25.68 -17.54 -2.82
N SER A 347 24.77 -17.53 -3.81
CA SER A 347 23.43 -16.93 -3.65
C SER A 347 22.29 -17.87 -4.04
N ILE A 348 21.12 -17.66 -3.43
CA ILE A 348 19.92 -18.45 -3.68
C ILE A 348 19.28 -17.99 -4.99
N ARG A 349 18.89 -18.93 -5.85
CA ARG A 349 18.25 -18.60 -7.12
C ARG A 349 16.89 -17.92 -6.89
N ASN A 350 16.61 -16.87 -7.67
CA ASN A 350 15.34 -16.14 -7.70
C ASN A 350 14.87 -15.60 -6.33
N CYS A 351 15.80 -15.21 -5.47
CA CYS A 351 15.49 -14.53 -4.22
C CYS A 351 15.54 -13.01 -4.34
N TYR A 352 14.83 -12.34 -3.44
CA TYR A 352 14.75 -10.90 -3.34
C TYR A 352 15.06 -10.47 -1.91
N GLN A 353 15.64 -9.27 -1.79
CA GLN A 353 15.84 -8.55 -0.55
C GLN A 353 14.69 -7.55 -0.38
N SER A 354 13.88 -7.70 0.67
CA SER A 354 12.79 -6.76 0.99
C SER A 354 13.26 -5.70 1.99
N ILE A 355 12.56 -4.57 2.01
CA ILE A 355 12.73 -3.51 3.01
C ILE A 355 12.19 -3.89 4.38
N GLU A 356 11.15 -4.73 4.43
CA GLU A 356 10.44 -5.06 5.67
C GLU A 356 11.05 -6.23 6.42
N VAL A 357 11.68 -7.17 5.68
CA VAL A 357 12.26 -8.39 6.25
C VAL A 357 13.74 -8.49 5.94
N GLU A 358 14.51 -8.96 6.93
CA GLU A 358 15.92 -9.30 6.76
C GLU A 358 16.11 -10.59 5.96
N HIS A 359 15.13 -11.50 6.03
CA HIS A 359 15.17 -12.78 5.35
C HIS A 359 14.91 -12.64 3.84
N ASN A 360 15.51 -13.55 3.07
CA ASN A 360 15.26 -13.63 1.63
C ASN A 360 13.80 -13.99 1.35
N VAL A 361 13.16 -13.21 0.47
CA VAL A 361 11.78 -13.44 0.02
C VAL A 361 11.75 -13.93 -1.42
N PHE A 362 10.68 -14.62 -1.78
CA PHE A 362 10.49 -15.21 -3.10
C PHE A 362 9.17 -14.77 -3.70
N ILE A 363 9.10 -14.66 -5.03
CA ILE A 363 7.80 -14.52 -5.70
C ILE A 363 7.01 -15.82 -5.49
N SER A 364 5.72 -15.71 -5.16
CA SER A 364 4.84 -16.88 -4.99
C SER A 364 4.81 -17.75 -6.26
N PRO A 365 4.81 -19.09 -6.15
CA PRO A 365 4.64 -20.00 -7.29
C PRO A 365 3.35 -19.80 -8.09
N ASN A 366 2.36 -19.13 -7.50
CA ASN A 366 1.09 -18.82 -8.16
C ASN A 366 1.11 -17.48 -8.92
N SER A 367 2.20 -16.72 -8.83
CA SER A 367 2.34 -15.43 -9.50
C SER A 367 2.67 -15.60 -10.99
N VAL A 368 2.20 -14.65 -11.81
CA VAL A 368 2.55 -14.57 -13.23
C VAL A 368 4.04 -14.26 -13.44
N LEU A 369 4.70 -13.72 -12.41
CA LEU A 369 6.09 -13.28 -12.43
C LEU A 369 7.06 -14.32 -11.86
N PHE A 370 6.60 -15.52 -11.47
CA PHE A 370 7.40 -16.50 -10.73
C PHE A 370 8.73 -16.88 -11.41
N ASN A 371 8.71 -17.02 -12.75
CA ASN A 371 9.88 -17.37 -13.54
C ASN A 371 10.57 -16.16 -14.18
N GLN A 372 10.14 -14.95 -13.83
CA GLN A 372 10.67 -13.72 -14.41
C GLN A 372 11.79 -13.12 -13.57
N THR A 373 12.58 -12.29 -14.24
CA THR A 373 13.83 -11.72 -13.73
C THR A 373 13.70 -10.21 -13.57
N ASN A 374 12.67 -9.77 -12.85
CA ASN A 374 12.44 -8.35 -12.58
C ASN A 374 13.37 -7.87 -11.45
N ASP A 375 14.06 -6.76 -11.64
CA ASP A 375 15.04 -6.28 -10.66
C ASP A 375 14.40 -5.65 -9.43
N PHE A 376 13.29 -4.93 -9.62
CA PHE A 376 12.49 -4.37 -8.54
C PHE A 376 11.04 -4.78 -8.69
N VAL A 377 10.43 -5.11 -7.56
CA VAL A 377 9.01 -5.43 -7.47
C VAL A 377 8.38 -4.74 -6.26
N VAL A 378 7.12 -4.36 -6.41
CA VAL A 378 6.23 -4.02 -5.30
C VAL A 378 5.25 -5.17 -5.07
N TYR A 379 4.90 -5.44 -3.82
CA TYR A 379 4.01 -6.54 -3.45
C TYR A 379 2.92 -6.08 -2.49
N GLN A 380 1.79 -6.80 -2.45
CA GLN A 380 0.70 -6.48 -1.53
C GLN A 380 1.00 -6.96 -0.10
N GLU A 381 1.46 -8.20 0.04
CA GLU A 381 1.73 -8.84 1.32
C GLU A 381 2.84 -9.90 1.18
N ILE A 382 3.54 -10.17 2.29
CA ILE A 382 4.41 -11.33 2.44
C ILE A 382 3.71 -12.34 3.36
N PHE A 383 3.72 -13.60 2.95
CA PHE A 383 3.23 -14.69 3.78
C PHE A 383 4.29 -15.78 3.92
N GLU A 384 4.33 -16.41 5.09
CA GLU A 384 5.20 -17.55 5.35
C GLU A 384 4.49 -18.86 4.98
N SER A 385 5.16 -19.71 4.21
CA SER A 385 4.67 -21.04 3.85
C SER A 385 4.83 -22.02 5.02
N SER A 386 3.76 -22.74 5.34
CA SER A 386 3.72 -23.74 6.41
C SER A 386 4.73 -24.88 6.26
N ASP A 387 5.14 -25.20 5.03
CA ASP A 387 5.83 -26.44 4.74
C ASP A 387 7.36 -26.27 4.67
N ALA A 388 7.86 -25.03 4.59
CA ALA A 388 9.28 -24.78 4.36
C ALA A 388 9.85 -23.51 5.03
N GLY A 389 9.04 -22.75 5.80
CA GLY A 389 9.46 -21.47 6.41
C GLY A 389 9.86 -20.41 5.37
N LYS A 390 9.59 -20.65 4.08
CA LYS A 390 9.91 -19.72 3.00
C LYS A 390 8.87 -18.61 2.99
N MET A 391 9.36 -17.38 2.90
CA MET A 391 8.54 -16.19 2.77
C MET A 391 8.25 -15.91 1.29
N TYR A 392 6.97 -15.82 0.95
CA TYR A 392 6.51 -15.55 -0.41
C TYR A 392 5.77 -14.22 -0.50
N MET A 393 6.12 -13.44 -1.52
CA MET A 393 5.41 -12.23 -1.92
C MET A 393 4.18 -12.61 -2.74
N ARG A 394 3.06 -11.92 -2.48
CA ARG A 394 1.79 -12.09 -3.19
C ARG A 394 1.36 -10.81 -3.88
N ASN A 395 0.68 -10.96 -5.01
CA ASN A 395 0.13 -9.86 -5.81
C ASN A 395 1.25 -8.88 -6.19
N VAL A 396 2.23 -9.43 -6.90
CA VAL A 396 3.49 -8.77 -7.23
C VAL A 396 3.35 -7.99 -8.54
N VAL A 397 3.94 -6.80 -8.57
CA VAL A 397 4.00 -5.90 -9.74
C VAL A 397 5.46 -5.51 -10.01
N PRO A 398 5.96 -5.64 -11.24
CA PRO A 398 7.29 -5.15 -11.58
C PRO A 398 7.30 -3.62 -11.63
N ILE A 399 8.38 -3.02 -11.16
CA ILE A 399 8.52 -1.55 -11.14
C ILE A 399 9.88 -1.13 -11.70
N GLN A 400 9.91 0.08 -12.25
CA GLN A 400 11.15 0.72 -12.69
C GLN A 400 11.80 1.43 -11.50
N MET A 401 13.14 1.44 -11.45
CA MET A 401 13.88 1.99 -10.31
C MET A 401 13.66 3.50 -10.14
N GLU A 402 13.44 4.23 -11.23
CA GLU A 402 13.19 5.68 -11.25
C GLU A 402 11.89 6.03 -10.52
N TRP A 403 10.90 5.13 -10.53
CA TRP A 403 9.61 5.36 -9.90
C TRP A 403 9.71 5.42 -8.37
N LEU A 404 10.72 4.77 -7.78
CA LEU A 404 10.94 4.75 -6.34
C LEU A 404 11.22 6.14 -5.78
N ALA A 405 11.99 6.96 -6.51
CA ALA A 405 12.32 8.30 -6.09
C ALA A 405 11.13 9.28 -6.18
N ILE A 406 10.11 8.97 -6.98
CA ILE A 406 8.90 9.80 -7.12
C ILE A 406 7.81 9.32 -6.15
N TYR A 407 7.39 8.06 -6.29
CA TYR A 407 6.24 7.51 -5.56
C TYR A 407 6.60 6.97 -4.17
N GLY A 408 7.89 6.71 -3.92
CA GLY A 408 8.43 6.27 -2.64
C GLY A 408 9.39 7.28 -2.00
N HIS A 409 9.30 8.57 -2.35
CA HIS A 409 10.22 9.62 -1.91
C HIS A 409 10.42 9.68 -0.37
N LYS A 410 9.42 9.29 0.43
CA LYS A 410 9.54 9.23 1.91
C LYS A 410 10.49 8.16 2.44
N HIS A 411 10.83 7.19 1.60
CA HIS A 411 11.84 6.16 1.86
C HIS A 411 13.19 6.49 1.21
N CYS A 412 13.29 7.64 0.52
CA CYS A 412 14.51 8.08 -0.14
C CYS A 412 15.30 9.02 0.76
N THR A 413 16.63 8.88 0.69
CA THR A 413 17.55 9.92 1.15
C THR A 413 18.16 10.57 -0.09
N PHE A 414 17.84 11.85 -0.32
CA PHE A 414 18.29 12.57 -1.51
C PHE A 414 19.59 13.33 -1.26
N SER A 415 20.50 13.32 -2.25
CA SER A 415 21.71 14.15 -2.26
C SER A 415 21.39 15.64 -2.38
N ASN A 416 22.39 16.52 -2.33
CA ASN A 416 22.20 17.91 -2.76
C ASN A 416 21.79 17.98 -4.25
N PRO A 417 21.09 19.06 -4.67
CA PRO A 417 20.83 19.35 -6.08
C PRO A 417 22.12 19.27 -6.90
N LEU A 418 22.05 18.62 -8.05
CA LEU A 418 23.14 18.54 -9.01
C LEU A 418 23.30 19.90 -9.73
N GLU A 419 24.53 20.22 -10.11
CA GLU A 419 24.84 21.41 -10.91
C GLU A 419 24.52 21.21 -12.40
N ASP A 420 24.66 19.97 -12.87
CA ASP A 420 24.36 19.55 -14.25
C ASP A 420 23.43 18.32 -14.23
N PRO A 421 22.23 18.41 -14.84
CA PRO A 421 21.63 19.60 -15.44
C PRO A 421 21.24 20.66 -14.39
N PRO A 422 21.30 21.97 -14.73
CA PRO A 422 20.98 23.04 -13.81
C PRO A 422 19.50 23.04 -13.43
N PRO A 423 19.13 23.64 -12.27
CA PRO A 423 17.74 23.83 -11.90
C PRO A 423 16.96 24.57 -12.99
N ARG A 424 15.67 24.25 -13.16
CA ARG A 424 14.76 24.93 -14.08
C ARG A 424 13.45 25.25 -13.40
N TYR A 425 12.75 26.29 -13.87
CA TYR A 425 11.36 26.53 -13.46
C TYR A 425 10.41 25.75 -14.37
N ASP A 426 9.44 25.07 -13.78
CA ASP A 426 8.38 24.37 -14.49
C ASP A 426 7.08 25.19 -14.44
N PRO A 427 6.62 25.75 -15.57
CA PRO A 427 5.40 26.57 -15.61
C PRO A 427 4.12 25.79 -15.32
N ASP A 428 4.08 24.50 -15.62
CA ASP A 428 2.87 23.67 -15.48
C ASP A 428 2.65 23.28 -14.01
N ASP A 429 3.72 22.86 -13.34
CA ASP A 429 3.69 22.52 -11.91
C ASP A 429 3.79 23.76 -10.99
N ASP A 430 4.20 24.91 -11.53
CA ASP A 430 4.49 26.14 -10.80
C ASP A 430 5.51 25.90 -9.67
N CYS A 431 6.63 25.25 -10.01
CA CYS A 431 7.69 24.97 -9.06
C CYS A 431 9.07 24.93 -9.73
N ILE A 432 10.10 25.02 -8.90
CA ILE A 432 11.49 24.87 -9.36
C ILE A 432 11.85 23.40 -9.28
N LYS A 433 12.38 22.87 -10.38
CA LYS A 433 12.86 21.50 -10.52
C LYS A 433 14.39 21.46 -10.45
N CYS A 434 14.93 20.39 -9.91
CA CYS A 434 16.37 20.10 -9.91
C CYS A 434 16.60 18.60 -10.04
N HIS A 435 17.80 18.21 -10.46
CA HIS A 435 18.18 16.80 -10.52
C HIS A 435 18.89 16.40 -9.23
N ARG A 436 18.51 15.26 -8.65
CA ARG A 436 19.10 14.74 -7.40
C ARG A 436 19.31 13.23 -7.51
N ARG A 437 20.43 12.74 -6.97
CA ARG A 437 20.61 11.30 -6.72
C ARG A 437 19.94 10.95 -5.40
N SER A 438 19.57 9.68 -5.24
CA SER A 438 18.98 9.22 -3.98
C SER A 438 19.34 7.77 -3.68
N THR A 439 19.23 7.40 -2.41
CA THR A 439 19.26 6.02 -1.96
C THR A 439 17.92 5.64 -1.38
N PHE A 440 17.47 4.39 -1.60
CA PHE A 440 16.16 3.91 -1.19
C PHE A 440 16.24 2.90 -0.06
N GLY A 441 15.40 3.11 0.96
CA GLY A 441 15.19 2.15 2.04
C GLY A 441 16.39 1.94 2.97
N PRO A 442 16.29 1.01 3.92
CA PRO A 442 17.34 0.72 4.90
C PRO A 442 18.59 0.10 4.29
N HIS A 443 18.46 -0.58 3.15
CA HIS A 443 19.56 -1.19 2.42
C HIS A 443 20.35 -0.19 1.56
N GLY A 444 19.91 1.07 1.50
CA GLY A 444 20.62 2.14 0.78
C GLY A 444 20.73 1.88 -0.73
N TRP A 445 19.70 1.31 -1.37
CA TRP A 445 19.78 1.01 -2.80
C TRP A 445 19.93 2.28 -3.62
N GLU A 446 21.02 2.41 -4.36
CA GLU A 446 21.29 3.58 -5.19
C GLU A 446 20.27 3.70 -6.33
N LEU A 447 19.69 4.89 -6.45
CA LEU A 447 18.75 5.28 -7.50
C LEU A 447 19.42 6.26 -8.46
N PRO A 448 18.97 6.31 -9.73
CA PRO A 448 19.57 7.22 -10.70
C PRO A 448 19.21 8.66 -10.37
N ALA A 449 19.94 9.60 -10.96
CA ALA A 449 19.57 11.01 -10.84
C ALA A 449 18.24 11.25 -11.55
N ILE A 450 17.26 11.78 -10.82
CA ILE A 450 15.95 12.14 -11.38
C ILE A 450 15.62 13.59 -11.11
N GLU A 451 14.75 14.15 -11.93
CA GLU A 451 14.20 15.48 -11.72
C GLU A 451 13.12 15.46 -10.63
N VAL A 452 13.31 16.29 -9.62
CA VAL A 452 12.40 16.45 -8.46
C VAL A 452 12.24 17.92 -8.11
N ASP A 453 11.24 18.24 -7.30
CA ASP A 453 11.07 19.58 -6.75
C ASP A 453 12.31 20.00 -5.95
N TYR A 454 12.70 21.26 -6.13
CA TYR A 454 13.82 21.85 -5.41
C TYR A 454 13.50 21.84 -3.90
N PRO A 455 14.43 21.35 -3.05
CA PRO A 455 14.19 21.25 -1.61
C PRO A 455 13.80 22.60 -1.00
N ASP A 456 12.93 22.59 0.02
CA ASP A 456 12.55 23.81 0.74
C ASP A 456 13.73 24.30 1.60
N CYS A 457 14.60 25.09 0.98
CA CYS A 457 15.76 25.71 1.59
C CYS A 457 15.95 27.13 1.03
N MET A 458 16.91 27.88 1.58
CA MET A 458 17.17 29.27 1.17
C MET A 458 17.48 29.37 -0.34
N GLU A 459 18.19 28.39 -0.88
CA GLU A 459 18.57 28.32 -2.29
C GLU A 459 17.35 28.24 -3.21
N LYS A 460 16.24 27.63 -2.77
CA LYS A 460 14.98 27.60 -3.55
C LYS A 460 14.48 29.01 -3.83
N TYR A 461 14.50 29.89 -2.84
CA TYR A 461 14.11 31.30 -2.99
C TYR A 461 15.09 32.07 -3.87
N CYS A 462 16.37 31.74 -3.84
CA CYS A 462 17.39 32.32 -4.71
C CYS A 462 17.12 31.94 -6.18
N HIS A 463 16.84 30.67 -6.46
CA HIS A 463 16.45 30.21 -7.79
C HIS A 463 15.10 30.80 -8.23
N PHE A 464 14.13 30.94 -7.31
CA PHE A 464 12.84 31.57 -7.63
C PHE A 464 13.04 33.03 -8.04
N ALA A 465 13.85 33.79 -7.30
CA ALA A 465 14.18 35.17 -7.65
C ALA A 465 14.86 35.23 -9.02
N TYR A 466 15.81 34.34 -9.29
CA TYR A 466 16.43 34.24 -10.61
C TYR A 466 15.37 34.05 -11.71
N PHE A 467 14.53 33.00 -11.64
CA PHE A 467 13.52 32.74 -12.67
C PHE A 467 12.42 33.80 -12.76
N LEU A 468 12.13 34.49 -11.66
CA LEU A 468 11.19 35.61 -11.65
C LEU A 468 11.72 36.79 -12.44
N PHE A 469 12.98 37.18 -12.18
CA PHE A 469 13.62 38.32 -12.83
C PHE A 469 14.17 37.99 -14.21
N ASP A 470 14.36 36.71 -14.54
CA ASP A 470 14.73 36.23 -15.88
C ASP A 470 13.50 36.01 -16.79
N GLY A 471 12.28 36.34 -16.31
CA GLY A 471 11.04 36.32 -17.09
C GLY A 471 10.32 34.96 -17.17
N HIS A 472 10.92 33.87 -16.67
CA HIS A 472 10.32 32.54 -16.70
C HIS A 472 9.03 32.39 -15.88
N VAL A 473 8.93 33.07 -14.73
CA VAL A 473 7.73 33.00 -13.86
C VAL A 473 6.63 33.95 -14.35
N LEU A 474 7.03 35.18 -14.72
CA LEU A 474 6.17 36.24 -15.22
C LEU A 474 6.70 36.74 -16.57
N PRO A 475 6.19 36.22 -17.70
CA PRO A 475 6.64 36.62 -19.03
C PRO A 475 6.50 38.13 -19.30
N SER A 476 5.60 38.83 -18.60
CA SER A 476 5.47 40.29 -18.69
C SER A 476 6.71 41.06 -18.21
N LEU A 477 7.60 40.43 -17.44
CA LEU A 477 8.87 41.03 -17.01
C LEU A 477 9.98 40.90 -18.05
N GLU A 478 9.82 40.03 -19.06
CA GLU A 478 10.81 39.79 -20.10
C GLU A 478 11.12 41.07 -20.89
N VAL A 479 10.09 41.89 -21.15
CA VAL A 479 10.20 43.20 -21.83
C VAL A 479 11.10 44.18 -21.07
N ASN A 480 11.20 44.02 -19.74
CA ASN A 480 11.95 44.91 -18.87
C ASN A 480 13.39 44.44 -18.60
N LEU A 481 13.77 43.24 -19.06
CA LEU A 481 15.12 42.67 -18.87
C LEU A 481 16.26 43.62 -19.29
N PRO A 482 16.19 44.33 -20.45
CA PRO A 482 17.26 45.24 -20.87
C PRO A 482 17.44 46.46 -19.95
N TYR A 483 16.42 46.80 -19.16
CA TYR A 483 16.41 47.98 -18.29
C TYR A 483 16.81 47.64 -16.84
N MET A 484 17.08 46.38 -16.54
CA MET A 484 17.51 45.97 -15.21
C MET A 484 18.93 46.44 -14.90
N SER A 485 19.11 47.13 -13.76
CA SER A 485 20.42 47.63 -13.32
C SER A 485 21.46 46.54 -13.01
N SER A 486 21.04 45.27 -12.90
CA SER A 486 21.92 44.15 -12.60
C SER A 486 21.32 42.85 -13.16
N PRO A 487 22.15 41.89 -13.62
CA PRO A 487 21.65 40.66 -14.22
C PRO A 487 21.04 39.72 -13.17
N ALA A 488 19.97 39.00 -13.55
CA ALA A 488 19.24 38.10 -12.67
C ALA A 488 20.12 36.96 -12.09
N ILE A 489 21.18 36.56 -12.79
CA ILE A 489 22.10 35.50 -12.34
C ILE A 489 22.74 35.77 -10.97
N LEU A 490 22.79 37.03 -10.54
CA LEU A 490 23.33 37.41 -9.23
C LEU A 490 22.56 36.77 -8.07
N PHE A 491 21.26 36.47 -8.22
CA PHE A 491 20.48 35.82 -7.15
C PHE A 491 21.01 34.43 -6.78
N VAL A 492 21.64 33.72 -7.72
CA VAL A 492 22.17 32.36 -7.51
C VAL A 492 23.63 32.37 -7.04
N LYS A 493 24.36 33.48 -7.19
CA LYS A 493 25.78 33.58 -6.80
C LYS A 493 25.92 33.93 -5.31
N SER A 494 26.60 33.07 -4.56
CA SER A 494 26.80 33.21 -3.11
C SER A 494 27.43 34.54 -2.70
N TRP A 495 28.42 35.05 -3.46
CA TRP A 495 29.10 36.31 -3.19
C TRP A 495 28.23 37.55 -3.43
N ALA A 496 27.24 37.47 -4.32
CA ALA A 496 26.36 38.60 -4.63
C ALA A 496 25.34 38.89 -3.54
N ARG A 497 25.19 37.98 -2.55
CA ARG A 497 24.32 38.15 -1.38
C ARG A 497 24.75 39.29 -0.45
N VAL A 498 25.98 39.79 -0.57
CA VAL A 498 26.44 40.98 0.17
C VAL A 498 25.80 42.26 -0.37
N GLN A 499 25.28 42.24 -1.60
CA GLN A 499 24.62 43.41 -2.20
C GLN A 499 23.25 43.62 -1.56
N PRO A 500 22.96 44.82 -1.01
CA PRO A 500 21.70 45.08 -0.29
C PRO A 500 20.45 44.82 -1.15
N LYS A 501 20.53 45.08 -2.46
CA LYS A 501 19.43 44.83 -3.40
C LYS A 501 19.06 43.35 -3.48
N VAL A 502 20.06 42.47 -3.62
CA VAL A 502 19.87 41.01 -3.74
C VAL A 502 19.36 40.42 -2.42
N ASP A 503 19.96 40.81 -1.30
CA ASP A 503 19.60 40.34 0.04
C ASP A 503 18.18 40.77 0.44
N ASN A 504 17.79 42.02 0.17
CA ASN A 504 16.45 42.52 0.48
C ASN A 504 15.35 41.73 -0.25
N VAL A 505 15.54 41.43 -1.54
CA VAL A 505 14.60 40.64 -2.33
C VAL A 505 14.47 39.22 -1.76
N ILE A 506 15.60 38.54 -1.51
CA ILE A 506 15.60 37.16 -0.98
C ILE A 506 14.95 37.10 0.40
N LYS A 507 15.32 38.01 1.32
CA LYS A 507 14.69 38.11 2.65
C LYS A 507 13.19 38.37 2.55
N CYS A 508 12.78 39.21 1.61
CA CYS A 508 11.37 39.51 1.37
C CYS A 508 10.60 38.25 0.93
N LEU A 509 11.14 37.48 -0.02
CA LEU A 509 10.57 36.22 -0.48
C LEU A 509 10.47 35.19 0.65
N ILE A 510 11.53 35.01 1.45
CA ILE A 510 11.58 34.07 2.58
C ILE A 510 10.58 34.45 3.67
N ASN A 511 10.58 35.71 4.12
CA ASN A 511 9.66 36.19 5.16
C ASN A 511 8.20 36.03 4.75
N ASN A 512 7.94 36.10 3.44
CA ASN A 512 6.62 35.89 2.88
C ASN A 512 6.36 34.46 2.39
N ARG A 513 7.31 33.51 2.49
CA ARG A 513 7.16 32.17 1.92
C ARG A 513 6.66 32.20 0.45
N ILE A 514 7.28 33.06 -0.35
CA ILE A 514 7.01 33.18 -1.78
C ILE A 514 8.09 32.41 -2.53
N ASP A 515 7.72 31.25 -3.03
CA ASP A 515 8.59 30.30 -3.72
C ASP A 515 8.00 29.80 -5.05
N CYS A 516 6.81 30.28 -5.42
CA CYS A 516 6.13 29.98 -6.69
C CYS A 516 5.23 31.14 -7.16
N LYS A 517 4.77 31.09 -8.41
CA LYS A 517 3.89 32.08 -9.01
C LYS A 517 2.57 32.19 -8.27
N ARG A 518 1.96 31.07 -7.87
CA ARG A 518 0.67 31.04 -7.19
C ARG A 518 0.73 31.73 -5.83
N THR A 519 1.77 31.48 -5.03
CA THR A 519 1.95 32.15 -3.74
C THR A 519 2.23 33.65 -3.94
N LEU A 520 3.03 34.02 -4.93
CA LEU A 520 3.26 35.41 -5.32
C LEU A 520 1.95 36.12 -5.69
N MET A 521 1.17 35.56 -6.62
CA MET A 521 -0.08 36.17 -7.12
C MET A 521 -1.15 36.25 -6.03
N THR A 522 -1.27 35.22 -5.19
CA THR A 522 -2.23 35.21 -4.08
C THR A 522 -1.92 36.30 -3.06
N LYS A 523 -0.63 36.48 -2.72
CA LYS A 523 -0.19 37.57 -1.84
C LYS A 523 -0.34 38.94 -2.48
N TRP A 524 -0.10 39.05 -3.79
CA TRP A 524 -0.29 40.28 -4.54
C TRP A 524 -1.77 40.71 -4.56
N ALA A 525 -2.68 39.77 -4.82
CA ALA A 525 -4.13 40.02 -4.82
C ALA A 525 -4.67 40.38 -3.43
N ALA A 526 -4.15 39.76 -2.36
CA ALA A 526 -4.58 40.02 -0.99
C ALA A 526 -4.19 41.41 -0.48
N ASN A 527 -3.16 42.05 -1.05
CA ASN A 527 -2.75 43.39 -0.64
C ASN A 527 -1.91 44.08 -1.74
N SER A 528 -2.57 44.78 -2.67
CA SER A 528 -1.91 45.45 -3.81
C SER A 528 -0.95 46.58 -3.42
N LYS A 529 -0.94 47.01 -2.15
CA LYS A 529 -0.08 48.07 -1.58
C LYS A 529 0.95 47.56 -0.56
N CYS A 530 1.39 46.31 -0.67
CA CYS A 530 2.24 45.72 0.35
C CYS A 530 3.71 46.15 0.26
N ASN A 531 4.37 46.34 1.40
CA ASN A 531 5.83 46.59 1.49
C ASN A 531 6.68 45.51 0.79
N PHE A 532 6.13 44.33 0.54
CA PHE A 532 6.85 43.26 -0.16
C PHE A 532 6.99 43.51 -1.67
N THR A 533 6.03 44.15 -2.34
CA THR A 533 6.17 44.51 -3.77
C THR A 533 7.21 45.61 -3.95
N LYS A 534 7.25 46.59 -3.03
CA LYS A 534 8.36 47.54 -2.91
C LYS A 534 9.69 46.84 -2.64
N GLY A 535 9.71 45.85 -1.74
CA GLY A 535 10.91 45.08 -1.40
C GLY A 535 11.40 44.15 -2.51
N ILE A 536 10.53 43.70 -3.42
CA ILE A 536 10.88 42.82 -4.55
C ILE A 536 11.19 43.65 -5.81
N PHE A 537 10.30 44.56 -6.21
CA PHE A 537 10.38 45.27 -7.49
C PHE A 537 10.87 46.73 -7.39
N GLY A 538 11.00 47.29 -6.18
CA GLY A 538 11.48 48.66 -5.99
C GLY A 538 10.57 49.76 -6.55
N MET A 539 9.31 49.45 -6.86
CA MET A 539 8.32 50.39 -7.42
C MET A 539 7.27 50.77 -6.37
N ASP A 540 6.86 52.04 -6.36
CA ASP A 540 5.75 52.58 -5.58
C ASP A 540 4.37 52.11 -6.07
#